data_AF-A0A5C4LS41-F1
#
_entry.id   AF-A0A5C4LS41-F1
#
_cell.length_a   1.000
_cell.length_b   1.000
_cell.length_c   1.000
_cell.angle_alpha   90.00
_cell.angle_beta   90.00
_cell.angle_gamma   90.00
#
_symmetry.space_group_name_H-M   'P 1'
#
loop_
_entity.id
_entity.type
_entity.pdbx_description
1 polymer ?
#
loop_
_entity_poly.entity_id
_entity_poly.type
_entity_poly.pdbx_seq_one_letter_code
_entity_poly.pdbx_strand_id
1 'polypeptide(L)'
;MDTFTTELSDVLGQYVPYDGPHSRETVLDAARSISALVRYINNATSPGRTTLAWAHTVCSTTSSLCAAVHGMDQLFDQLTTAIEREDPTRYYDGDHRNRELARVKSAEAARYLETARMSAATLAQRLSDACTVLGTLGND
;
A
#
# COMPACT_ATOMS: atom_id res chain seq x y z
N MET A 1 2.13 -32.15 -19.64
CA MET A 1 1.90 -32.10 -18.19
C MET A 1 1.84 -30.62 -17.87
N ASP A 2 0.63 -30.04 -17.89
CA ASP A 2 0.45 -28.61 -17.69
C ASP A 2 0.73 -28.28 -16.22
N THR A 3 1.87 -27.66 -15.96
CA THR A 3 2.09 -26.91 -14.73
C THR A 3 1.16 -25.70 -14.77
N PHE A 4 0.00 -25.82 -14.12
CA PHE A 4 -0.79 -24.65 -13.76
C PHE A 4 0.08 -23.78 -12.85
N THR A 5 0.69 -22.75 -13.42
CA THR A 5 1.37 -21.72 -12.65
C THR A 5 0.29 -20.96 -11.89
N THR A 6 0.10 -21.26 -10.61
CA THR A 6 -0.82 -20.49 -9.77
C THR A 6 -0.28 -19.07 -9.68
N GLU A 7 -1.07 -18.10 -10.14
CA GLU A 7 -0.71 -16.69 -10.03
C GLU A 7 -0.68 -16.29 -8.55
N LEU A 8 0.23 -15.40 -8.17
CA LEU A 8 0.33 -14.93 -6.78
C LEU A 8 -0.99 -14.30 -6.32
N SER A 9 -1.74 -13.65 -7.21
CA SER A 9 -3.08 -13.11 -6.94
C SER A 9 -4.07 -14.20 -6.51
N ASP A 10 -4.00 -15.38 -7.11
CA ASP A 10 -4.91 -16.49 -6.80
C ASP A 10 -4.58 -17.08 -5.43
N VAL A 11 -3.29 -17.20 -5.11
CA VAL A 11 -2.83 -17.59 -3.77
C VAL A 11 -3.31 -16.56 -2.75
N LEU A 12 -3.11 -15.27 -3.01
CA LEU A 12 -3.55 -14.21 -2.09
C LEU A 12 -5.07 -14.22 -1.90
N GLY A 13 -5.85 -14.43 -2.96
CA GLY A 13 -7.32 -14.52 -2.89
C GLY A 13 -7.83 -15.68 -2.04
N GLN A 14 -7.06 -16.76 -1.90
CA GLN A 14 -7.41 -17.89 -1.02
C GLN A 14 -7.21 -17.57 0.48
N TYR A 15 -6.19 -16.78 0.82
CA TYR A 15 -5.86 -16.44 2.21
C TYR A 15 -6.47 -15.12 2.68
N VAL A 16 -6.69 -14.17 1.76
CA VAL A 16 -7.24 -12.84 2.02
C VAL A 16 -8.31 -12.55 0.96
N PRO A 17 -9.50 -13.17 1.07
CA PRO A 17 -10.56 -13.03 0.07
C PRO A 17 -11.02 -11.58 -0.04
N TYR A 18 -11.04 -11.06 -1.26
CA TYR A 18 -11.38 -9.66 -1.56
C TYR A 18 -12.76 -9.25 -0.99
N ASP A 19 -13.78 -10.08 -1.21
CA ASP A 19 -15.17 -9.85 -0.78
C ASP A 19 -15.50 -10.45 0.61
N GLY A 20 -14.53 -11.09 1.28
CA GLY A 20 -14.79 -11.82 2.52
C GLY A 20 -15.10 -10.90 3.70
N PRO A 21 -15.69 -11.43 4.79
CA PRO A 21 -15.77 -10.68 6.03
C PRO A 21 -14.35 -10.37 6.51
N HIS A 22 -14.00 -9.08 6.58
CA HIS A 22 -12.70 -8.62 7.03
C HIS A 22 -12.69 -8.51 8.56
N SER A 23 -11.84 -9.31 9.22
CA SER A 23 -11.58 -9.17 10.67
C SER A 23 -10.47 -8.15 10.91
N ARG A 24 -10.34 -7.68 12.15
CA ARG A 24 -9.21 -6.81 12.53
C ARG A 24 -7.87 -7.47 12.22
N GLU A 25 -7.75 -8.75 12.54
CA GLU A 25 -6.55 -9.55 12.35
C GLU A 25 -6.23 -9.70 10.85
N THR A 26 -7.23 -10.01 10.01
CA THR A 26 -7.01 -10.16 8.57
C THR A 26 -6.56 -8.85 7.92
N VAL A 27 -7.10 -7.71 8.34
CA VAL A 27 -6.65 -6.38 7.87
C VAL A 27 -5.21 -6.09 8.31
N LEU A 28 -4.85 -6.40 9.56
CA LEU A 28 -3.48 -6.21 10.06
C LEU A 28 -2.47 -7.12 9.34
N ASP A 29 -2.84 -8.36 9.05
CA ASP A 29 -1.99 -9.29 8.32
C ASP A 29 -1.83 -8.88 6.86
N ALA A 30 -2.89 -8.41 6.20
CA ALA A 30 -2.80 -7.81 4.87
C ALA A 30 -1.84 -6.60 4.85
N ALA A 31 -1.93 -5.71 5.83
CA ALA A 31 -1.03 -4.56 5.94
C ALA A 31 0.44 -4.98 6.15
N ARG A 32 0.70 -6.00 6.99
CA ARG A 32 2.06 -6.56 7.19
C ARG A 32 2.62 -7.18 5.92
N SER A 33 1.76 -7.78 5.10
CA SER A 33 2.13 -8.43 3.84
C SER A 33 2.76 -7.45 2.85
N ILE A 34 2.33 -6.17 2.86
CA ILE A 34 2.93 -5.12 2.02
C ILE A 34 4.44 -5.00 2.29
N SER A 35 4.84 -4.96 3.56
CA SER A 35 6.26 -4.87 3.93
C SER A 35 7.05 -6.11 3.49
N ALA A 36 6.47 -7.30 3.64
CA ALA A 36 7.08 -8.54 3.20
C ALA A 36 7.28 -8.59 1.67
N LEU A 37 6.28 -8.12 0.91
CA LEU A 37 6.34 -8.02 -0.56
C LEU A 37 7.40 -7.01 -1.01
N VAL A 38 7.46 -5.82 -0.41
CA VAL A 38 8.51 -4.83 -0.71
C VAL A 38 9.90 -5.41 -0.44
N ARG A 39 10.09 -6.10 0.69
CA ARG A 39 11.35 -6.78 1.00
C ARG A 39 11.71 -7.84 -0.05
N TYR A 40 10.72 -8.62 -0.49
CA TYR A 40 10.92 -9.60 -1.55
C TYR A 40 11.33 -8.93 -2.87
N ILE A 41 10.61 -7.88 -3.29
CA ILE A 41 10.92 -7.14 -4.53
C ILE A 41 12.34 -6.55 -4.44
N ASN A 42 12.70 -5.88 -3.35
CA ASN A 42 14.05 -5.32 -3.17
C ASN A 42 15.16 -6.38 -3.24
N ASN A 43 14.94 -7.56 -2.65
CA ASN A 43 15.88 -8.66 -2.76
C ASN A 43 15.92 -9.23 -4.18
N ALA A 44 14.77 -9.34 -4.84
CA ALA A 44 14.68 -9.83 -6.21
C ALA A 44 15.40 -8.88 -7.17
N THR A 45 15.34 -7.56 -6.95
CA THR A 45 15.93 -6.52 -7.82
C THR A 45 17.33 -6.07 -7.40
N SER A 46 17.93 -6.70 -6.39
CA SER A 46 19.26 -6.31 -5.89
C SER A 46 20.34 -6.44 -6.98
N PRO A 47 21.41 -5.60 -6.94
CA PRO A 47 22.54 -5.73 -7.86
C PRO A 47 23.09 -7.16 -7.94
N GLY A 48 23.38 -7.64 -9.15
CA GLY A 48 23.84 -9.01 -9.39
C GLY A 48 22.71 -10.03 -9.62
N ARG A 49 21.44 -9.62 -9.56
CA ARG A 49 20.30 -10.41 -10.04
C ARG A 49 19.94 -10.03 -11.48
N THR A 50 19.47 -11.01 -12.25
CA THR A 50 19.05 -10.84 -13.66
C THR A 50 17.56 -10.54 -13.82
N THR A 51 16.82 -10.41 -12.72
CA THR A 51 15.38 -10.12 -12.69
C THR A 51 15.03 -8.81 -13.39
N LEU A 52 15.93 -7.81 -13.35
CA LEU A 52 15.79 -6.53 -14.07
C LEU A 52 16.62 -6.45 -15.35
N ALA A 53 17.12 -7.57 -15.89
CA ALA A 53 17.94 -7.55 -17.11
C ALA A 53 17.20 -7.01 -18.34
N TRP A 54 15.87 -6.93 -18.29
CA TRP A 54 15.01 -6.50 -19.38
C TRP A 54 14.27 -5.22 -19.02
N ALA A 55 14.31 -4.22 -19.90
CA ALA A 55 13.60 -2.95 -19.76
C ALA A 55 12.08 -3.15 -19.55
N HIS A 56 11.51 -4.17 -20.19
CA HIS A 56 10.12 -4.57 -19.99
C HIS A 56 9.82 -4.93 -18.52
N THR A 57 10.68 -5.72 -17.86
CA THR A 57 10.46 -6.10 -16.44
C THR A 57 10.52 -4.89 -15.52
N VAL A 58 11.43 -3.95 -15.78
CA VAL A 58 11.50 -2.67 -15.04
C VAL A 58 10.22 -1.88 -15.24
N CYS A 59 9.73 -1.77 -16.47
CA CYS A 59 8.49 -1.07 -16.81
C CYS A 59 7.27 -1.71 -16.12
N SER A 60 7.07 -3.02 -16.23
CA SER A 60 5.95 -3.73 -15.59
C SER A 60 5.99 -3.63 -14.06
N THR A 61 7.19 -3.71 -13.46
CA THR A 61 7.37 -3.54 -12.01
C THR A 61 7.00 -2.12 -11.59
N THR A 62 7.49 -1.11 -12.32
CA THR A 62 7.19 0.31 -12.04
C THR A 62 5.71 0.61 -12.20
N SER A 63 5.06 0.05 -13.23
CA SER A 63 3.62 0.19 -13.46
C SER A 63 2.79 -0.44 -12.33
N SER A 64 3.19 -1.62 -11.86
CA SER A 64 2.53 -2.28 -10.72
C SER A 64 2.68 -1.47 -9.42
N LEU A 65 3.86 -0.88 -9.19
CA LEU A 65 4.08 0.04 -8.06
C LEU A 65 3.23 1.30 -8.19
N CYS A 66 3.09 1.86 -9.40
CA CYS A 66 2.22 3.01 -9.66
C CYS A 66 0.77 2.71 -9.27
N ALA A 67 0.23 1.57 -9.72
CA ALA A 67 -1.11 1.13 -9.38
C ALA A 67 -1.30 0.92 -7.86
N ALA A 68 -0.30 0.32 -7.18
CA ALA A 68 -0.33 0.16 -5.72
C ALA A 68 -0.37 1.51 -4.99
N VAL A 69 0.45 2.48 -5.43
CA VAL A 69 0.47 3.83 -4.84
C VAL A 69 -0.84 4.58 -5.10
N HIS A 70 -1.46 4.42 -6.26
CA HIS A 70 -2.82 4.94 -6.48
C HIS A 70 -3.84 4.35 -5.51
N GLY A 71 -3.77 3.04 -5.22
CA GLY A 71 -4.62 2.42 -4.21
C GLY A 71 -4.37 2.97 -2.79
N MET A 72 -3.14 3.40 -2.48
CA MET A 72 -2.82 4.00 -1.18
C MET A 72 -3.50 5.35 -0.95
N ASP A 73 -3.73 6.17 -1.99
CA ASP A 73 -4.49 7.42 -1.88
C ASP A 73 -5.89 7.15 -1.31
N GLN A 74 -6.61 6.20 -1.92
CA GLN A 74 -7.92 5.78 -1.46
C GLN A 74 -7.88 5.17 -0.04
N LEU A 75 -6.88 4.32 0.26
CA LEU A 75 -6.75 3.73 1.58
C LEU A 75 -6.51 4.79 2.67
N PHE A 76 -5.67 5.79 2.42
CA PHE A 76 -5.41 6.85 3.39
C PHE A 76 -6.64 7.73 3.62
N ASP A 77 -7.42 8.05 2.58
CA ASP A 77 -8.70 8.75 2.71
C ASP A 77 -9.70 7.97 3.59
N GLN A 78 -9.80 6.65 3.38
CA GLN A 78 -10.64 5.77 4.18
C GLN A 78 -10.20 5.70 5.65
N LEU A 79 -8.89 5.62 5.91
CA LEU A 79 -8.33 5.61 7.26
C LEU A 79 -8.53 6.95 7.97
N THR A 80 -8.32 8.08 7.28
CA THR A 80 -8.61 9.43 7.81
C THR A 80 -10.09 9.53 8.19
N THR A 81 -10.99 9.16 7.28
CA THR A 81 -12.44 9.15 7.51
C THR A 81 -12.81 8.27 8.70
N ALA A 82 -12.19 7.10 8.85
CA ALA A 82 -12.44 6.21 9.98
C ALA A 82 -12.01 6.84 11.32
N ILE A 83 -10.84 7.50 11.35
CA ILE A 83 -10.33 8.22 12.53
C ILE A 83 -11.25 9.39 12.90
N GLU A 84 -11.73 10.15 11.92
CA GLU A 84 -12.59 11.32 12.14
C GLU A 84 -14.02 10.95 12.62
N ARG A 85 -14.51 9.78 12.21
CA ARG A 85 -15.84 9.28 12.64
C ARG A 85 -15.82 8.70 14.04
N GLU A 86 -14.68 8.20 14.49
CA GLU A 86 -14.53 7.59 15.80
C GLU A 86 -14.38 8.66 16.89
N ASP A 87 -15.02 8.46 18.04
CA ASP A 87 -14.76 9.31 19.21
C ASP A 87 -13.58 8.71 20.01
N PRO A 88 -12.38 9.30 19.93
CA PRO A 88 -11.19 8.74 20.56
C PRO A 88 -11.26 8.76 22.10
N THR A 89 -12.22 9.49 22.68
CA THR A 89 -12.37 9.58 24.14
C THR A 89 -13.04 8.36 24.75
N ARG A 90 -13.68 7.51 23.95
CA ARG A 90 -14.35 6.27 24.38
C ARG A 90 -13.40 5.23 24.97
N TYR A 91 -12.11 5.33 24.66
CA TYR A 91 -11.08 4.41 25.14
C TYR A 91 -10.45 4.83 26.49
N TYR A 92 -10.91 5.93 27.10
CA TYR A 92 -10.33 6.49 28.31
C TYR A 92 -11.38 6.71 29.42
N ASP A 93 -11.21 5.95 30.51
CA ASP A 93 -12.06 6.00 31.69
C ASP A 93 -11.73 7.23 32.56
N GLY A 94 -12.64 8.21 32.59
CA GLY A 94 -12.72 9.26 33.61
C GLY A 94 -11.66 10.38 33.61
N ASP A 95 -10.47 10.17 33.03
CA ASP A 95 -9.41 11.19 33.03
C ASP A 95 -9.58 12.19 31.88
N HIS A 96 -10.04 13.40 32.21
CA HIS A 96 -10.20 14.51 31.27
C HIS A 96 -8.93 14.84 30.48
N ARG A 97 -7.75 14.72 31.10
CA ARG A 97 -6.47 15.01 30.43
C ARG A 97 -6.18 13.97 29.35
N ASN A 98 -6.45 12.70 29.63
CA ASN A 98 -6.26 11.63 28.66
C ASN A 98 -7.25 11.73 27.50
N ARG A 99 -8.50 12.14 27.77
CA ARG A 99 -9.50 12.38 26.72
C ARG A 99 -9.10 13.51 25.77
N GLU A 100 -8.58 14.62 26.32
CA GLU A 100 -8.10 15.72 25.49
C GLU A 100 -6.87 15.32 24.68
N LEU A 101 -5.93 14.61 25.30
CA LEU A 101 -4.77 14.05 24.58
C LEU A 101 -5.19 13.11 23.45
N ALA A 102 -6.21 12.27 23.66
CA ALA A 102 -6.73 11.36 22.66
C ALA A 102 -7.30 12.11 21.44
N ARG A 103 -8.03 13.21 21.66
CA ARG A 103 -8.54 14.08 20.58
C ARG A 103 -7.41 14.70 19.78
N VAL A 104 -6.43 15.30 20.47
CA VAL A 104 -5.26 15.90 19.82
C VAL A 104 -4.52 14.87 18.99
N LYS A 105 -4.29 13.66 19.52
CA LYS A 105 -3.58 12.59 18.83
C LYS A 105 -4.36 12.02 17.65
N SER A 106 -5.68 11.90 17.75
CA SER A 106 -6.56 11.50 16.65
C SER A 106 -6.48 12.51 15.50
N ALA A 107 -6.64 13.81 15.81
CA ALA A 107 -6.51 14.88 14.82
C ALA A 107 -5.11 14.93 14.18
N GLU A 108 -4.06 14.73 14.98
CA GLU A 108 -2.69 14.68 14.48
C GLU A 108 -2.48 13.50 13.52
N ALA A 109 -3.00 12.31 13.84
CA ALA A 109 -2.93 11.13 12.98
C ALA A 109 -3.67 11.35 11.64
N ALA A 110 -4.87 11.93 11.66
CA ALA A 110 -5.63 12.29 10.46
C ALA A 110 -4.83 13.22 9.53
N ARG A 111 -4.18 14.26 10.08
CA ARG A 111 -3.32 15.16 9.29
C ARG A 111 -2.12 14.45 8.67
N TYR A 112 -1.50 13.50 9.38
CA TYR A 112 -0.39 12.73 8.82
C TYR A 112 -0.84 11.83 7.67
N LEU A 113 -2.01 11.20 7.77
CA LEU A 113 -2.59 10.43 6.68
C LEU A 113 -2.93 11.31 5.47
N GLU A 114 -3.47 12.50 5.68
CA GLU A 114 -3.73 13.46 4.59
C GLU A 114 -2.43 13.90 3.90
N THR A 115 -1.36 14.12 4.68
CA THR A 115 -0.04 14.42 4.11
C THR A 115 0.51 13.22 3.31
N ALA A 116 0.33 12.00 3.83
CA ALA A 116 0.73 10.77 3.15
C ALA A 116 -0.05 10.57 1.85
N ARG A 117 -1.33 10.92 1.84
CA ARG A 117 -2.20 10.92 0.66
C ARG A 117 -1.69 11.83 -0.45
N MET A 118 -1.42 13.10 -0.13
CA MET A 118 -0.83 14.05 -1.09
C MET A 118 0.52 13.56 -1.64
N SER A 119 1.31 12.94 -0.77
CA SER A 119 2.62 12.38 -1.15
C SER A 119 2.47 11.16 -2.06
N ALA A 120 1.47 10.30 -1.81
CA ALA A 120 1.15 9.15 -2.65
C ALA A 120 0.72 9.61 -4.05
N ALA A 121 -0.15 10.61 -4.17
CA ALA A 121 -0.54 11.18 -5.46
C ALA A 121 0.68 11.70 -6.25
N THR A 122 1.59 12.41 -5.56
CA THR A 122 2.85 12.89 -6.18
C THR A 122 3.72 11.72 -6.64
N LEU A 123 3.89 10.69 -5.80
CA LEU A 123 4.68 9.51 -6.13
C LEU A 123 4.08 8.74 -7.33
N ALA A 124 2.76 8.54 -7.36
CA ALA A 124 2.08 7.89 -8.47
C ALA A 124 2.33 8.62 -9.79
N GLN A 125 2.22 9.96 -9.79
CA GLN A 125 2.54 10.75 -10.97
C GLN A 125 3.98 10.52 -11.44
N ARG A 126 4.97 10.52 -10.52
CA ARG A 126 6.37 10.28 -10.87
C ARG A 126 6.63 8.87 -11.41
N LEU A 127 5.97 7.86 -10.85
CA LEU A 127 6.06 6.48 -11.36
C LEU A 127 5.42 6.35 -12.75
N SER A 128 4.32 7.06 -13.01
CA SER A 128 3.69 7.14 -14.33
C SER A 128 4.61 7.81 -15.36
N ASP A 129 5.24 8.94 -15.00
CA ASP A 129 6.23 9.62 -15.85
C ASP A 129 7.40 8.67 -16.17
N ALA A 130 7.91 7.94 -15.17
CA ALA A 130 8.98 6.96 -15.36
C ALA A 130 8.58 5.82 -16.28
N CYS A 131 7.35 5.28 -16.16
CA CYS A 131 6.84 4.26 -17.07
C CYS A 131 6.77 4.76 -18.52
N THR A 132 6.40 6.02 -18.72
CA THR A 132 6.34 6.64 -20.05
C THR A 132 7.73 6.64 -20.71
N VAL A 133 8.76 7.03 -19.96
CA VAL A 133 10.15 7.04 -20.44
C VAL A 133 10.67 5.62 -20.64
N LEU A 134 10.42 4.69 -19.72
CA LEU A 134 10.86 3.30 -19.85
C LEU A 134 10.20 2.59 -21.04
N GLY A 135 8.95 2.95 -21.35
CA GLY A 135 8.22 2.42 -22.50
C GLY A 135 8.88 2.75 -23.85
N THR A 136 9.63 3.86 -23.95
CA THR A 136 10.35 4.20 -25.19
C THR A 136 11.59 3.33 -25.37
N LEU A 137 12.18 2.78 -24.30
CA LEU A 137 13.38 1.93 -24.38
C LEU A 137 13.11 0.51 -24.88
N GLY A 138 11.85 0.06 -24.90
CA GLY A 138 11.46 -1.28 -25.34
C GLY A 138 10.92 -1.34 -26.77
N ASN A 139 10.84 -0.20 -27.47
CA ASN A 139 10.29 -0.07 -28.82
C ASN A 139 11.36 0.25 -29.89
N ASP A 140 12.64 0.13 -29.56
CA ASP A 140 13.78 0.24 -30.48
C ASP A 140 14.24 -1.13 -31.00
#